data_AF-A0A2A6NQY7-F1
#
_entry.id   AF-A0A2A6NQY7-F1
#
_cell.length_a   1.000
_cell.length_b   1.000
_cell.length_c   1.000
_cell.angle_alpha   90.00
_cell.angle_beta   90.00
_cell.angle_gamma   90.00
#
_symmetry.space_group_name_H-M   'P 1'
#
loop_
_entity.id
_entity.type
_entity.pdbx_description
1 polymer ?
#
loop_
_entity_poly.entity_id
_entity_poly.type
_entity_poly.pdbx_seq_one_letter_code
_entity_poly.pdbx_strand_id
1 'polypeptide(L)'
;MTDATIERSIEGRAREDWPRRARCLVALSLCILLSCCGAARQAVEKEAGPATETATEPATETTTAPEAAPAPAAVTVNLSGALAECRNAFPDQIAQAVARASCVIKATELVRPLLPFPELLDRENALRKALAEQVQARAMSLLERNVQIQRLHAQLLDEERSRLPAAPTEASKPPAAVTQWRQSNPESCGRLGGDSGTCY
;
A
#
# COMPACT_ATOMS: atom_id res chain seq x y z
N MET A 1 37.75 -29.42 46.06
CA MET A 1 38.17 -28.03 45.74
C MET A 1 38.61 -28.00 44.28
N THR A 2 37.69 -27.94 43.31
CA THR A 2 38.08 -27.84 41.87
C THR A 2 36.98 -27.28 40.97
N ASP A 3 35.69 -27.39 41.32
CA ASP A 3 34.61 -26.88 40.44
C ASP A 3 34.48 -25.35 40.38
N ALA A 4 34.60 -24.65 41.51
CA ALA A 4 34.35 -23.21 41.57
C ALA A 4 35.36 -22.33 40.80
N THR A 5 36.52 -22.89 40.43
CA THR A 5 37.58 -22.16 39.71
C THR A 5 37.39 -22.19 38.20
N ILE A 6 36.69 -23.20 37.67
CA ILE A 6 36.48 -23.37 36.22
C ILE A 6 35.37 -22.44 35.73
N GLU A 7 34.25 -22.32 36.47
CA GLU A 7 33.15 -21.43 36.08
C GLU A 7 33.56 -19.95 36.01
N ARG A 8 34.34 -19.46 36.99
CA ARG A 8 34.85 -18.07 36.96
C ARG A 8 35.75 -17.77 35.76
N SER A 9 36.46 -18.77 35.24
CA SER A 9 37.37 -18.60 34.10
C SER A 9 36.63 -18.52 32.76
N ILE A 10 35.45 -19.13 32.66
CA ILE A 10 34.58 -19.07 31.47
C ILE A 10 33.82 -17.72 31.44
N GLU A 11 33.38 -17.25 32.60
CA GLU A 11 32.59 -16.02 32.72
C GLU A 11 33.42 -14.74 32.51
N GLY A 12 34.71 -14.76 32.88
CA GLY A 12 35.65 -13.68 32.57
C GLY A 12 35.92 -13.53 31.07
N ARG A 13 36.03 -14.66 30.34
CA ARG A 13 36.33 -14.66 28.90
C ARG A 13 35.16 -14.19 28.04
N ALA A 14 33.92 -14.45 28.47
CA ALA A 14 32.72 -14.02 27.76
C ALA A 14 32.48 -12.48 27.82
N ARG A 15 32.97 -11.81 28.88
CA ARG A 15 32.77 -10.37 29.07
C ARG A 15 33.71 -9.51 28.21
N GLU A 16 34.92 -9.96 27.92
CA GLU A 16 35.89 -9.19 27.12
C GLU A 16 35.66 -9.28 25.61
N ASP A 17 34.99 -10.34 25.13
CA ASP A 17 34.72 -10.58 23.70
C ASP A 17 33.44 -9.89 23.17
N TRP A 18 32.50 -9.56 24.06
CA TRP A 18 31.25 -8.89 23.70
C TRP A 18 31.44 -7.53 22.98
N PRO A 19 32.29 -6.60 23.46
CA PRO A 19 32.45 -5.30 22.81
C PRO A 19 33.08 -5.38 21.42
N ARG A 20 33.91 -6.40 21.14
CA ARG A 20 34.51 -6.60 19.80
C ARG A 20 33.49 -7.16 18.81
N ARG A 21 32.68 -8.13 19.24
CA ARG A 21 31.61 -8.71 18.40
C ARG A 21 30.53 -7.68 18.07
N ALA A 22 30.13 -6.86 19.03
CA ALA A 22 29.17 -5.77 18.81
C ALA A 22 29.70 -4.72 17.81
N ARG A 23 30.98 -4.34 17.90
CA ARG A 23 31.61 -3.41 16.95
C ARG A 23 31.70 -3.99 15.53
N CYS A 24 32.00 -5.27 15.38
CA CYS A 24 32.00 -5.93 14.07
C CYS A 24 30.61 -5.99 13.44
N LEU A 25 29.56 -6.23 14.22
CA LEU A 25 28.18 -6.28 13.71
C LEU A 25 27.69 -4.90 13.25
N VAL A 26 28.04 -3.83 13.99
CA VAL A 26 27.74 -2.45 13.58
C VAL A 26 28.51 -2.06 12.31
N ALA A 27 29.78 -2.44 12.20
CA ALA A 27 30.57 -2.18 10.99
C ALA A 27 30.03 -2.95 9.77
N LEU A 28 29.63 -4.21 9.93
CA LEU A 28 28.99 -5.00 8.88
C LEU A 28 27.65 -4.40 8.42
N SER A 29 26.81 -3.97 9.36
CA SER A 29 25.54 -3.30 9.05
C SER A 29 25.76 -1.99 8.29
N LEU A 30 26.76 -1.18 8.69
CA LEU A 30 27.10 0.07 8.00
C LEU A 30 27.64 -0.18 6.58
N CYS A 31 28.48 -1.20 6.39
CA CYS A 31 28.98 -1.59 5.07
C CYS A 31 27.85 -2.06 4.13
N ILE A 32 26.87 -2.82 4.64
CA ILE A 32 25.71 -3.27 3.85
C ILE A 32 24.85 -2.07 3.42
N LEU A 33 24.64 -1.10 4.32
CA LEU A 33 23.88 0.13 4.02
C LEU A 33 24.59 1.02 2.99
N LEU A 34 25.92 1.17 3.09
CA LEU A 34 26.71 1.96 2.15
C LEU A 34 26.79 1.31 0.76
N SER A 35 26.86 -0.02 0.68
CA SER A 35 26.85 -0.76 -0.59
C SER A 35 25.50 -0.64 -1.33
N CYS A 36 24.38 -0.67 -0.61
CA CYS A 36 23.05 -0.52 -1.21
C CYS A 36 22.77 0.90 -1.72
N CYS A 37 23.38 1.93 -1.11
CA CYS A 37 23.21 3.32 -1.55
C CYS A 37 24.04 3.65 -2.81
N GLY A 38 25.13 2.93 -3.07
CA GLY A 38 25.96 3.13 -4.28
C GLY A 38 25.28 2.67 -5.57
N ALA A 39 24.50 1.58 -5.51
CA ALA A 39 23.81 1.02 -6.69
C ALA A 39 22.58 1.85 -7.12
N ALA A 40 21.95 2.59 -6.20
CA ALA A 40 20.76 3.37 -6.50
C ALA A 40 21.04 4.68 -7.28
N ARG A 41 22.29 5.17 -7.30
CA ARG A 41 22.65 6.43 -8.00
C ARG A 41 22.98 6.27 -9.49
N GLN A 42 23.30 5.07 -9.98
CA GLN A 42 23.67 4.89 -11.39
C GLN A 42 22.48 4.65 -12.32
N ALA A 43 21.27 4.48 -11.79
CA ALA A 43 20.08 4.21 -12.61
C ALA A 43 19.32 5.48 -13.06
N VAL A 44 19.69 6.67 -12.57
CA VAL A 44 18.95 7.93 -12.85
C VAL A 44 19.61 8.78 -13.94
N GLU A 45 20.86 8.53 -14.32
CA GLU A 45 21.61 9.40 -15.25
C GLU A 45 21.62 8.94 -16.73
N LYS A 46 20.85 7.92 -17.13
CA LYS A 46 20.95 7.35 -18.49
C LYS A 46 19.79 7.59 -19.47
N GLU A 47 18.80 8.40 -19.12
CA GLU A 47 17.67 8.75 -20.01
C GLU A 47 17.59 10.26 -20.22
N ALA A 48 18.71 10.88 -20.59
CA ALA A 48 18.74 12.28 -20.99
C ALA A 48 19.44 12.43 -22.35
N GLY A 49 18.63 12.58 -23.40
CA GLY A 49 19.04 13.13 -24.68
C GLY A 49 18.00 12.92 -25.79
N PRO A 50 17.89 13.84 -26.77
CA PRO A 50 17.96 15.30 -26.67
C PRO A 50 16.69 15.98 -27.23
N ALA A 51 16.48 17.23 -26.80
CA ALA A 51 15.51 18.14 -27.38
C ALA A 51 15.84 18.42 -28.86
N THR A 52 14.83 18.37 -29.72
CA THR A 52 14.86 18.97 -31.05
C THR A 52 13.70 19.96 -31.14
N GLU A 53 14.00 21.25 -31.02
CA GLU A 53 13.17 22.31 -31.58
C GLU A 53 13.38 22.32 -33.10
N THR A 54 12.30 22.32 -33.88
CA THR A 54 12.23 23.14 -35.11
C THR A 54 10.75 23.39 -35.42
N ALA A 55 10.36 24.67 -35.34
CA ALA A 55 9.10 25.20 -35.82
C ALA A 55 9.03 25.15 -37.36
N THR A 56 7.85 24.93 -37.94
CA THR A 56 7.40 25.52 -39.22
C THR A 56 5.91 25.19 -39.42
N GLU A 57 5.05 26.22 -39.36
CA GLU A 57 3.75 26.28 -40.06
C GLU A 57 4.04 26.64 -41.54
N PRO A 58 3.24 26.23 -42.55
CA PRO A 58 1.94 26.88 -42.78
C PRO A 58 0.80 26.01 -43.37
N ALA A 59 -0.42 26.44 -43.04
CA ALA A 59 -1.71 26.49 -43.75
C ALA A 59 -2.10 25.56 -44.93
N THR A 60 -3.41 25.24 -44.89
CA THR A 60 -4.47 25.23 -45.95
C THR A 60 -5.07 23.88 -46.42
N GLU A 61 -6.33 23.69 -45.98
CA GLU A 61 -7.54 23.29 -46.72
C GLU A 61 -7.91 21.84 -47.16
N THR A 62 -9.13 21.47 -46.70
CA THR A 62 -10.21 20.71 -47.35
C THR A 62 -10.19 19.17 -47.33
N THR A 63 -11.07 18.55 -46.54
CA THR A 63 -12.21 17.72 -47.03
C THR A 63 -12.89 16.92 -45.91
N THR A 64 -14.21 17.04 -45.91
CA THR A 64 -15.30 16.40 -45.15
C THR A 64 -15.19 14.88 -44.88
N ALA A 65 -15.39 14.48 -43.62
CA ALA A 65 -16.12 13.27 -43.19
C ALA A 65 -16.50 13.40 -41.71
N PRO A 66 -17.65 12.85 -41.23
CA PRO A 66 -18.14 13.11 -39.88
C PRO A 66 -17.33 12.34 -38.85
N GLU A 67 -16.49 13.06 -38.11
CA GLU A 67 -15.72 12.54 -36.99
C GLU A 67 -16.66 12.18 -35.85
N ALA A 68 -16.71 10.88 -35.53
CA ALA A 68 -17.38 10.37 -34.37
C ALA A 68 -16.89 11.12 -33.13
N ALA A 69 -17.85 11.59 -32.32
CA ALA A 69 -17.56 12.25 -31.06
C ALA A 69 -16.50 11.45 -30.27
N PRO A 70 -15.46 12.11 -29.73
CA PRO A 70 -14.47 11.40 -28.93
C PRO A 70 -15.18 10.75 -27.76
N ALA A 71 -15.05 9.42 -27.67
CA ALA A 71 -15.44 8.68 -26.49
C ALA A 71 -14.78 9.35 -25.27
N PRO A 72 -15.50 9.54 -24.15
CA PRO A 72 -14.94 10.18 -22.97
C PRO A 72 -13.66 9.45 -22.58
N ALA A 73 -12.56 10.19 -22.50
CA ALA A 73 -11.28 9.69 -22.01
C ALA A 73 -11.54 8.91 -20.72
N ALA A 74 -11.24 7.61 -20.73
CA ALA A 74 -11.38 6.77 -19.56
C ALA A 74 -10.53 7.38 -18.44
N VAL A 75 -11.18 8.04 -17.48
CA VAL A 75 -10.52 8.59 -16.30
C VAL A 75 -9.82 7.44 -15.61
N THR A 76 -8.49 7.44 -15.65
CA THR A 76 -7.68 6.42 -14.98
C THR A 76 -7.76 6.66 -13.47
N VAL A 77 -8.54 5.83 -12.78
CA VAL A 77 -8.68 5.91 -11.32
C VAL A 77 -7.37 5.45 -10.66
N ASN A 78 -6.63 6.38 -10.07
CA ASN A 78 -5.41 6.11 -9.30
C ASN A 78 -5.71 5.93 -7.80
N LEU A 79 -6.25 4.77 -7.44
CA LEU A 79 -6.59 4.46 -6.05
C LEU A 79 -5.35 4.41 -5.14
N SER A 80 -4.23 3.84 -5.61
CA SER A 80 -3.00 3.71 -4.81
C SER A 80 -2.41 5.06 -4.41
N GLY A 81 -2.41 6.03 -5.33
CA GLY A 81 -2.01 7.40 -5.07
C GLY A 81 -2.89 8.06 -3.99
N ALA A 82 -4.20 8.01 -4.16
CA ALA A 82 -5.15 8.60 -3.20
C ALA A 82 -5.02 7.99 -1.79
N LEU A 83 -4.81 6.67 -1.70
CA LEU A 83 -4.58 6.00 -0.41
C LEU A 83 -3.23 6.37 0.21
N ALA A 84 -2.19 6.54 -0.59
CA ALA A 84 -0.89 7.01 -0.12
C ALA A 84 -0.98 8.44 0.42
N GLU A 85 -1.70 9.33 -0.25
CA GLU A 85 -1.97 10.69 0.21
C GLU A 85 -2.67 10.68 1.58
N CYS A 86 -3.68 9.84 1.77
CA CYS A 86 -4.34 9.70 3.08
C CYS A 86 -3.40 9.25 4.19
N ARG A 87 -2.48 8.31 3.90
CA ARG A 87 -1.48 7.87 4.90
C ARG A 87 -0.50 8.99 5.25
N ASN A 88 -0.07 9.75 4.25
CA ASN A 88 0.90 10.84 4.44
C ASN A 88 0.27 12.04 5.16
N ALA A 89 -0.99 12.36 4.87
CA ALA A 89 -1.73 13.43 5.52
C ALA A 89 -2.08 13.12 6.98
N PHE A 90 -2.27 11.85 7.33
CA PHE A 90 -2.67 11.39 8.66
C PHE A 90 -1.74 10.27 9.17
N PRO A 91 -0.48 10.60 9.54
CA PRO A 91 0.52 9.59 9.92
C PRO A 91 0.25 8.95 11.29
N ASP A 92 -0.45 9.62 12.21
CA ASP A 92 -0.81 9.05 13.52
C ASP A 92 -2.09 8.21 13.40
N GLN A 93 -1.91 6.90 13.31
CA GLN A 93 -3.00 5.95 13.12
C GLN A 93 -3.98 5.87 14.29
N ILE A 94 -3.61 6.35 15.48
CA ILE A 94 -4.48 6.33 16.67
C ILE A 94 -5.13 7.69 16.86
N ALA A 95 -4.33 8.74 17.01
CA ALA A 95 -4.85 10.08 17.31
C ALA A 95 -5.67 10.67 16.16
N GLN A 96 -5.39 10.25 14.91
CA GLN A 96 -6.05 10.75 13.71
C GLN A 96 -6.89 9.66 13.02
N ALA A 97 -7.27 8.59 13.72
CA ALA A 97 -7.91 7.43 13.11
C ALA A 97 -9.19 7.80 12.32
N VAL A 98 -10.08 8.64 12.87
CA VAL A 98 -11.32 9.06 12.19
C VAL A 98 -11.03 9.91 10.96
N ALA A 99 -10.08 10.85 11.06
CA ALA A 99 -9.70 11.70 9.94
C ALA A 99 -9.08 10.88 8.80
N ARG A 100 -8.17 9.95 9.15
CA ARG A 100 -7.55 9.02 8.20
C ARG A 100 -8.59 8.11 7.54
N ALA A 101 -9.51 7.54 8.31
CA ALA A 101 -10.57 6.69 7.77
C ALA A 101 -11.51 7.46 6.84
N SER A 102 -11.88 8.70 7.19
CA SER A 102 -12.69 9.57 6.34
C SER A 102 -11.99 9.88 5.01
N CYS A 103 -10.68 10.11 5.03
CA CYS A 103 -9.88 10.26 3.81
C CYS A 103 -9.90 8.99 2.96
N VAL A 104 -9.65 7.81 3.56
CA VAL A 104 -9.68 6.52 2.87
C VAL A 104 -11.04 6.25 2.23
N ILE A 105 -12.14 6.52 2.95
CA ILE A 105 -13.50 6.37 2.43
C ILE A 105 -13.69 7.26 1.20
N LYS A 106 -13.28 8.53 1.27
CA LYS A 106 -13.34 9.45 0.12
C LYS A 106 -12.47 8.97 -1.05
N ALA A 107 -11.32 8.37 -0.79
CA ALA A 107 -10.45 7.81 -1.83
C ALA A 107 -11.09 6.56 -2.48
N THR A 108 -11.76 5.72 -1.70
CA THR A 108 -12.43 4.51 -2.24
C THR A 108 -13.73 4.82 -2.98
N GLU A 109 -14.35 5.99 -2.78
CA GLU A 109 -15.46 6.46 -3.62
C GLU A 109 -15.12 6.48 -5.12
N LEU A 110 -13.83 6.64 -5.48
CA LEU A 110 -13.39 6.57 -6.88
C LEU A 110 -13.61 5.18 -7.50
N VAL A 111 -13.64 4.13 -6.68
CA VAL A 111 -13.85 2.74 -7.10
C VAL A 111 -15.34 2.42 -7.18
N ARG A 112 -16.17 3.09 -6.40
CA ARG A 112 -17.60 2.78 -6.24
C ARG A 112 -18.37 2.64 -7.57
N PRO A 113 -18.22 3.53 -8.57
CA PRO A 113 -18.93 3.41 -9.86
C PRO A 113 -18.45 2.23 -10.71
N LEU A 114 -17.30 1.65 -10.40
CA LEU A 114 -16.66 0.58 -11.15
C LEU A 114 -17.00 -0.81 -10.58
N LEU A 115 -17.62 -0.88 -9.40
CA LEU A 115 -17.96 -2.13 -8.75
C LEU A 115 -19.29 -2.69 -9.26
N PRO A 116 -19.39 -4.00 -9.50
CA PRO A 116 -20.66 -4.65 -9.84
C PRO A 116 -21.68 -4.60 -8.69
N PHE A 117 -21.19 -4.57 -7.44
CA PHE A 117 -21.98 -4.52 -6.21
C PHE A 117 -21.45 -3.40 -5.29
N PRO A 118 -21.76 -2.12 -5.57
CA PRO A 118 -21.19 -0.98 -4.85
C PRO A 118 -21.55 -0.95 -3.35
N GLU A 119 -22.66 -1.57 -2.96
CA GLU A 119 -23.10 -1.66 -1.57
C GLU A 119 -22.16 -2.50 -0.69
N LEU A 120 -21.33 -3.38 -1.28
CA LEU A 120 -20.30 -4.11 -0.54
C LEU A 120 -19.20 -3.16 -0.06
N LEU A 121 -18.79 -2.22 -0.90
CA LEU A 121 -17.84 -1.16 -0.51
C LEU A 121 -18.47 -0.24 0.54
N ASP A 122 -19.75 0.12 0.39
CA ASP A 122 -20.45 0.95 1.37
C ASP A 122 -20.46 0.29 2.76
N ARG A 123 -20.68 -1.03 2.85
CA ARG A 123 -20.61 -1.80 4.10
C ARG A 123 -19.21 -1.80 4.71
N GLU A 124 -18.18 -1.97 3.87
CA GLU A 124 -16.79 -1.92 4.30
C GLU A 124 -16.40 -0.54 4.85
N ASN A 125 -16.80 0.52 4.16
CA ASN A 125 -16.57 1.91 4.55
C ASN A 125 -17.31 2.25 5.85
N ALA A 126 -18.53 1.74 6.05
CA ALA A 126 -19.26 1.89 7.30
C ALA A 126 -18.51 1.24 8.49
N LEU A 127 -17.99 0.01 8.30
CA LEU A 127 -17.17 -0.63 9.33
C LEU A 127 -15.89 0.16 9.62
N ARG A 128 -15.17 0.60 8.57
CA ARG A 128 -13.95 1.41 8.73
C ARG A 128 -14.18 2.64 9.61
N LYS A 129 -15.30 3.36 9.38
CA LYS A 129 -15.67 4.53 10.17
C LYS A 129 -15.91 4.17 11.64
N ALA A 130 -16.72 3.15 11.91
CA ALA A 130 -17.05 2.72 13.26
C ALA A 130 -15.82 2.23 14.05
N LEU A 131 -14.89 1.52 13.40
CA LEU A 131 -13.66 1.08 14.04
C LEU A 131 -12.67 2.21 14.27
N ALA A 132 -12.62 3.20 13.37
CA ALA A 132 -11.79 4.37 13.55
C ALA A 132 -12.19 5.18 14.79
N GLU A 133 -13.50 5.32 15.04
CA GLU A 133 -14.02 5.96 16.25
C GLU A 133 -13.56 5.20 17.52
N GLN A 134 -13.64 3.87 17.51
CA GLN A 134 -13.20 3.03 18.64
C GLN A 134 -11.69 3.09 18.88
N VAL A 135 -10.88 3.08 17.82
CA VAL A 135 -9.41 3.21 17.91
C VAL A 135 -9.03 4.59 18.46
N GLN A 136 -9.62 5.66 17.96
CA GLN A 136 -9.32 7.01 18.42
C GLN A 136 -9.73 7.23 19.88
N ALA A 137 -10.84 6.62 20.30
CA ALA A 137 -11.29 6.57 21.68
C ALA A 137 -10.45 5.63 22.57
N ARG A 138 -9.44 4.93 22.01
CA ARG A 138 -8.61 3.93 22.69
C ARG A 138 -9.39 2.75 23.27
N ALA A 139 -10.61 2.52 22.79
CA ALA A 139 -11.45 1.38 23.15
C ALA A 139 -11.05 0.10 22.39
N MET A 140 -10.30 0.25 21.29
CA MET A 140 -9.81 -0.85 20.45
C MET A 140 -8.36 -0.60 20.04
N SER A 141 -7.57 -1.68 19.93
CA SER A 141 -6.21 -1.59 19.41
C SER A 141 -6.17 -1.50 17.88
N LEU A 142 -5.08 -0.93 17.32
CA LEU A 142 -4.87 -0.93 15.87
C LEU A 142 -4.85 -2.33 15.25
N LEU A 143 -4.23 -3.28 15.96
CA LEU A 143 -4.14 -4.66 15.50
C LEU A 143 -5.53 -5.30 15.40
N GLU A 144 -6.34 -5.11 16.43
CA GLU A 144 -7.72 -5.61 16.47
C GLU A 144 -8.57 -4.99 15.35
N ARG A 145 -8.46 -3.67 15.14
CA ARG A 145 -9.10 -2.98 14.00
C ARG A 145 -8.70 -3.61 12.66
N ASN A 146 -7.42 -3.90 12.46
CA ASN A 146 -6.95 -4.48 11.20
C ASN A 146 -7.48 -5.90 10.99
N VAL A 147 -7.52 -6.72 12.03
CA VAL A 147 -8.11 -8.07 11.97
C VAL A 147 -9.59 -8.01 11.61
N GLN A 148 -10.35 -7.07 12.19
CA GLN A 148 -11.77 -6.93 11.88
C GLN A 148 -12.02 -6.49 10.43
N ILE A 149 -11.22 -5.56 9.90
CA ILE A 149 -11.33 -5.12 8.51
C ILE A 149 -10.93 -6.23 7.55
N GLN A 150 -9.82 -6.92 7.81
CA GLN A 150 -9.40 -8.07 7.01
C GLN A 150 -10.52 -9.12 6.94
N ARG A 151 -11.12 -9.46 8.09
CA ARG A 151 -12.20 -10.44 8.16
C ARG A 151 -13.41 -9.99 7.34
N LEU A 152 -13.85 -8.75 7.48
CA LEU A 152 -14.98 -8.25 6.69
C LEU A 152 -14.63 -8.22 5.20
N HIS A 153 -13.44 -7.76 4.82
CA HIS A 153 -13.01 -7.70 3.42
C HIS A 153 -13.08 -9.08 2.75
N ALA A 154 -12.55 -10.11 3.41
CA ALA A 154 -12.63 -11.49 2.92
C ALA A 154 -14.10 -11.95 2.74
N GLN A 155 -14.97 -11.68 3.71
CA GLN A 155 -16.40 -12.02 3.61
C GLN A 155 -17.08 -11.32 2.44
N LEU A 156 -16.76 -10.05 2.19
CA LEU A 156 -17.31 -9.29 1.07
C LEU A 156 -16.84 -9.84 -0.28
N LEU A 157 -15.59 -10.30 -0.39
CA LEU A 157 -15.08 -10.91 -1.62
C LEU A 157 -15.72 -12.27 -1.90
N ASP A 158 -16.00 -13.05 -0.87
CA ASP A 158 -16.74 -14.31 -1.03
C ASP A 158 -18.20 -14.06 -1.41
N GLU A 159 -18.83 -13.04 -0.81
CA GLU A 159 -20.17 -12.58 -1.18
C GLU A 159 -20.20 -12.09 -2.65
N GLU A 160 -19.26 -11.24 -3.07
CA GLU A 160 -19.12 -10.80 -4.47
C GLU A 160 -19.01 -12.01 -5.40
N ARG A 161 -18.12 -12.96 -5.10
CA ARG A 161 -17.92 -14.15 -5.92
C ARG A 161 -19.16 -15.02 -6.02
N SER A 162 -19.94 -15.14 -4.93
CA SER A 162 -21.18 -15.91 -4.91
C SER A 162 -22.29 -15.29 -5.76
N ARG A 163 -22.29 -13.96 -5.91
CA ARG A 163 -23.29 -13.19 -6.68
C ARG A 163 -22.94 -13.11 -8.16
N LEU A 164 -21.67 -13.32 -8.52
CA LEU A 164 -21.25 -13.38 -9.91
C LEU A 164 -21.81 -14.66 -10.57
N PRO A 165 -22.41 -14.53 -11.77
CA PRO A 165 -22.91 -15.69 -12.49
C PRO A 165 -21.77 -16.67 -12.81
N ALA A 166 -22.06 -17.98 -12.73
CA ALA A 166 -21.18 -18.99 -13.29
C ALA A 166 -21.08 -18.74 -14.81
N ALA A 167 -19.89 -18.34 -15.29
CA ALA A 167 -19.69 -17.76 -16.61
C ALA A 167 -20.13 -18.68 -17.78
N PRO A 168 -20.42 -18.13 -18.98
CA PRO A 168 -19.31 -17.95 -19.92
C PRO A 168 -19.29 -16.66 -20.77
N THR A 169 -18.07 -16.35 -21.23
CA THR A 169 -17.63 -15.46 -22.33
C THR A 169 -17.66 -13.93 -22.13
N GLU A 170 -16.46 -13.33 -22.25
CA GLU A 170 -16.14 -11.89 -22.18
C GLU A 170 -16.33 -11.18 -20.83
N ALA A 171 -15.83 -11.78 -19.74
CA ALA A 171 -15.49 -10.96 -18.57
C ALA A 171 -14.29 -10.08 -18.94
N SER A 172 -14.57 -8.88 -19.46
CA SER A 172 -13.57 -7.83 -19.61
C SER A 172 -12.79 -7.72 -18.30
N LYS A 173 -11.45 -7.69 -18.41
CA LYS A 173 -10.57 -7.63 -17.23
C LYS A 173 -11.05 -6.49 -16.32
N PRO A 174 -11.30 -6.75 -15.02
CA PRO A 174 -11.80 -5.71 -14.15
C PRO A 174 -10.87 -4.50 -14.15
N PRO A 175 -11.39 -3.27 -14.02
CA PRO A 175 -10.56 -2.08 -13.93
C PRO A 175 -9.45 -2.22 -12.88
N ALA A 176 -8.30 -1.60 -13.12
CA ALA A 176 -7.14 -1.72 -12.22
C ALA A 176 -7.48 -1.32 -10.78
N ALA A 177 -8.25 -0.24 -10.58
CA ALA A 177 -8.68 0.21 -9.26
C ALA A 177 -9.58 -0.82 -8.54
N VAL A 178 -10.44 -1.53 -9.27
CA VAL A 178 -11.26 -2.62 -8.70
C VAL A 178 -10.37 -3.79 -8.30
N THR A 179 -9.42 -4.17 -9.16
CA THR A 179 -8.44 -5.22 -8.84
C THR A 179 -7.62 -4.85 -7.61
N GLN A 180 -7.19 -3.60 -7.50
CA GLN A 180 -6.44 -3.10 -6.36
C GLN A 180 -7.26 -3.13 -5.07
N TRP A 181 -8.53 -2.69 -5.11
CA TRP A 181 -9.42 -2.78 -3.95
C TRP A 181 -9.62 -4.23 -3.49
N ARG A 182 -9.82 -5.18 -4.43
CA ARG A 182 -9.92 -6.62 -4.10
C ARG A 182 -8.64 -7.23 -3.51
N GLN A 183 -7.49 -6.60 -3.75
CA GLN A 183 -6.20 -7.00 -3.18
C GLN A 183 -5.87 -6.25 -1.88
N SER A 184 -6.77 -5.37 -1.43
CA SER A 184 -6.61 -4.63 -0.18
C SER A 184 -6.74 -5.53 1.04
N ASN A 185 -6.27 -5.03 2.17
CA ASN A 185 -6.44 -5.68 3.47
C ASN A 185 -6.04 -7.18 3.47
N PRO A 186 -4.87 -7.53 2.90
CA PRO A 186 -4.38 -8.91 2.92
C PRO A 186 -4.19 -9.41 4.35
N GLU A 187 -4.00 -10.72 4.51
CA GLU A 187 -3.83 -11.34 5.83
C GLU A 187 -2.65 -10.78 6.65
N SER A 188 -1.66 -10.21 5.98
CA SER A 188 -0.54 -9.54 6.63
C SER A 188 -0.95 -8.30 7.42
N CYS A 189 -2.08 -7.66 7.11
CA CYS A 189 -2.57 -6.48 7.83
C CYS A 189 -2.93 -6.75 9.28
N GLY A 190 -3.40 -7.96 9.57
CA GLY A 190 -3.71 -8.43 10.92
C GLY A 190 -2.47 -8.87 11.71
N ARG A 191 -1.24 -8.63 11.23
CA ARG A 191 0.01 -9.04 11.88
C ARG A 191 0.87 -7.82 12.21
N LEU A 192 1.53 -7.86 13.37
CA LEU A 192 2.52 -6.85 13.73
C LEU A 192 3.69 -6.87 12.74
N GLY A 193 4.09 -5.71 12.22
CA GLY A 193 5.16 -5.58 11.23
C GLY A 193 4.81 -6.03 9.81
N GLY A 194 3.52 -6.30 9.52
CA GLY A 194 3.05 -6.58 8.17
C GLY A 194 3.13 -5.35 7.24
N ASP A 195 3.00 -5.58 5.93
CA ASP A 195 3.00 -4.51 4.92
C ASP A 195 1.77 -3.60 5.07
N SER A 196 1.98 -2.44 5.68
CA SER A 196 0.93 -1.44 5.89
C SER A 196 0.49 -0.69 4.63
N GLY A 197 1.21 -0.83 3.51
CA GLY A 197 0.95 -0.12 2.26
C GLY A 197 -0.39 -0.49 1.61
N THR A 198 -0.91 -1.67 1.92
CA THR A 198 -2.19 -2.19 1.40
C THR A 198 -3.26 -2.36 2.48
N CYS A 199 -2.97 -1.94 3.73
CA CYS A 199 -3.89 -1.99 4.86
C CYS A 199 -4.64 -0.67 5.01
N TYR A 200 -5.86 -0.61 4.50
CA TYR A 200 -6.68 0.59 4.52
C TYR A 200 -8.13 0.30 4.90
#